data_AF-A0A4Y2LZP2-F1
#
_entry.id   AF-A0A4Y2LZP2-F1
#
_cell.length_a   1.000
_cell.length_b   1.000
_cell.length_c   1.000
_cell.angle_alpha   90.00
_cell.angle_beta   90.00
_cell.angle_gamma   90.00
#
_symmetry.space_group_name_H-M   'P 1'
#
loop_
_entity.id
_entity.type
_entity.pdbx_description
1 polymer ?
#
loop_
_entity_poly.entity_id
_entity_poly.type
_entity_poly.pdbx_seq_one_letter_code
_entity_poly.pdbx_strand_id
1 'polypeptide(L)'
;MQDTGHGRNVRTPQVVENILQGVGDRPDISTREVSGAVNVPHSIVWRVLRDEGLHPYHAQKVQALIPADYAPSVEFARWCLQQLEAQPDFSAHVLFTDESTFTLFLMRTTFMSSFEQFL
;
A
#
# COMPACT_ATOMS: atom_id res chain seq x y z
N MET A 1 -27.07 -4.05 42.35
CA MET A 1 -26.39 -4.64 41.17
C MET A 1 -27.31 -4.42 39.99
N GLN A 2 -26.95 -3.50 39.09
CA GLN A 2 -27.72 -3.23 37.88
C GLN A 2 -26.98 -3.90 36.73
N ASP A 3 -27.68 -4.83 36.07
CA ASP A 3 -27.19 -5.59 34.94
C ASP A 3 -27.24 -4.70 33.69
N THR A 4 -26.12 -4.07 33.36
CA THR A 4 -26.03 -3.21 32.16
C THR A 4 -25.80 -4.09 30.94
N GLY A 5 -26.88 -4.65 30.40
CA GLY A 5 -26.90 -5.29 29.10
C GLY A 5 -26.48 -4.28 28.02
N HIS A 6 -25.18 -4.25 27.68
CA HIS A 6 -24.67 -3.47 26.56
C HIS A 6 -25.23 -4.06 25.27
N GLY A 7 -26.23 -3.38 24.71
CA GLY A 7 -27.01 -3.80 23.57
C GLY A 7 -26.15 -4.23 22.39
N ARG A 8 -26.25 -5.52 22.03
CA ARG A 8 -25.81 -6.11 20.77
C ARG A 8 -26.64 -5.64 19.56
N ASN A 9 -27.17 -4.41 19.59
CA ASN A 9 -28.14 -3.91 18.60
C ASN A 9 -27.48 -3.16 17.42
N VAL A 10 -26.24 -2.68 17.58
CA VAL A 10 -25.55 -1.89 16.53
C VAL A 10 -25.01 -2.75 15.37
N ARG A 11 -24.90 -4.07 15.55
CA ARG A 11 -24.42 -5.02 14.52
C ARG A 11 -25.58 -5.71 13.81
N THR A 12 -26.49 -4.95 13.22
CA THR A 12 -27.44 -5.55 12.28
C THR A 12 -26.69 -5.95 11.00
N PRO A 13 -27.11 -7.02 10.31
CA PRO A 13 -26.52 -7.40 9.03
C PRO A 13 -26.48 -6.23 8.03
N GLN A 14 -27.49 -5.36 8.08
CA GLN A 14 -27.56 -4.15 7.26
C GLN A 14 -26.41 -3.16 7.53
N VAL A 15 -26.04 -2.96 8.80
CA VAL A 15 -24.93 -2.06 9.17
C VAL A 15 -23.61 -2.64 8.69
N VAL A 16 -23.41 -3.94 8.81
CA VAL A 16 -22.22 -4.63 8.31
C VAL A 16 -22.12 -4.44 6.80
N GLU A 17 -23.20 -4.71 6.07
CA GLU A 17 -23.25 -4.54 4.62
C GLU A 17 -22.92 -3.10 4.21
N ASN A 18 -23.53 -2.10 4.86
CA ASN A 18 -23.27 -0.70 4.55
C ASN A 18 -21.81 -0.30 4.78
N ILE A 19 -21.17 -0.86 5.82
CA ILE A 19 -19.74 -0.65 6.09
C ILE A 19 -18.88 -1.28 4.99
N LEU A 20 -19.17 -2.52 4.59
CA LEU A 20 -18.40 -3.25 3.59
C LEU A 20 -18.57 -2.68 2.18
N GLN A 21 -19.78 -2.29 1.80
CA GLN A 21 -20.04 -1.59 0.54
C GLN A 21 -19.26 -0.27 0.48
N GLY A 22 -19.30 0.54 1.54
CA GLY A 22 -18.57 1.80 1.58
C GLY A 22 -17.06 1.63 1.37
N VAL A 23 -16.45 0.65 2.03
CA VAL A 23 -15.01 0.36 1.87
C VAL A 23 -14.71 -0.32 0.53
N GLY A 24 -15.62 -1.13 0.00
CA GLY A 24 -15.48 -1.75 -1.32
C GLY A 24 -15.50 -0.73 -2.47
N ASP A 25 -16.42 0.23 -2.43
CA ASP A 25 -16.54 1.29 -3.44
C ASP A 25 -15.35 2.25 -3.41
N ARG A 26 -14.83 2.53 -2.21
CA ARG A 26 -13.70 3.44 -2.01
C ARG A 26 -12.74 2.91 -0.95
N PRO A 27 -11.74 2.08 -1.33
CA PRO A 27 -10.81 1.49 -0.37
C PRO A 27 -9.86 2.49 0.29
N ASP A 28 -9.80 3.73 -0.21
CA ASP A 28 -9.01 4.85 0.31
C ASP A 28 -9.68 5.60 1.49
N ILE A 29 -10.96 5.34 1.78
CA ILE A 29 -11.68 6.08 2.82
C ILE A 29 -11.21 5.72 4.22
N SER A 30 -11.19 6.72 5.09
CA SER A 30 -10.86 6.46 6.49
C SER A 30 -12.02 5.76 7.21
N THR A 31 -11.67 4.91 8.18
CA THR A 31 -12.67 4.29 9.08
C THR A 31 -13.52 5.31 9.84
N ARG A 32 -13.01 6.54 10.04
CA ARG A 32 -13.76 7.66 10.63
C ARG A 32 -14.81 8.23 9.69
N GLU A 33 -14.49 8.34 8.40
CA GLU A 33 -15.46 8.76 7.39
C GLU A 33 -16.57 7.73 7.23
N VAL A 34 -16.25 6.44 7.20
CA VAL A 34 -17.24 5.35 7.19
C VAL A 34 -18.15 5.42 8.41
N SER A 35 -17.57 5.67 9.58
CA SER A 35 -18.31 5.85 10.84
C SER A 35 -19.30 7.01 10.76
N GLY A 36 -18.91 8.13 10.17
CA GLY A 36 -19.79 9.28 9.92
C GLY A 36 -20.88 8.98 8.89
N ALA A 37 -20.54 8.30 7.79
CA ALA A 37 -21.48 7.99 6.71
C ALA A 37 -22.57 6.98 7.14
N VAL A 38 -22.18 5.96 7.90
CA VAL A 38 -23.09 4.90 8.39
C VAL A 38 -23.72 5.26 9.75
N ASN A 39 -23.28 6.36 10.37
CA ASN A 39 -23.72 6.81 11.70
C ASN A 39 -23.56 5.73 12.79
N VAL A 40 -22.38 5.12 12.85
CA VAL A 40 -22.03 4.12 13.87
C VAL A 40 -20.72 4.48 14.56
N PRO A 41 -20.49 4.04 15.81
CA PRO A 41 -19.22 4.27 16.47
C PRO A 41 -18.05 3.70 15.67
N HIS A 42 -16.96 4.46 15.57
CA HIS A 42 -15.72 4.07 14.89
C HIS A 42 -15.18 2.70 15.30
N SER A 43 -15.37 2.32 16.58
CA SER A 43 -14.97 1.01 17.11
C SER A 43 -15.74 -0.17 16.50
N ILE A 44 -16.99 0.05 16.05
CA ILE A 44 -17.78 -0.97 15.35
C ILE A 44 -17.24 -1.18 13.94
N VAL A 45 -16.94 -0.10 13.22
CA VAL A 45 -16.32 -0.15 11.89
C VAL A 45 -15.03 -0.95 11.94
N TRP A 46 -14.13 -0.63 12.87
CA TRP A 46 -12.88 -1.39 13.05
C TRP A 46 -13.08 -2.86 13.34
N ARG A 47 -14.08 -3.20 14.16
CA ARG A 47 -14.35 -4.59 14.51
C ARG A 47 -14.93 -5.35 13.32
N VAL A 48 -15.84 -4.73 12.55
CA VAL A 48 -16.38 -5.32 11.31
C VAL A 48 -15.27 -5.57 10.30
N LEU A 49 -14.43 -4.57 10.00
CA LEU A 49 -13.33 -4.74 9.04
C LEU A 49 -12.35 -5.84 9.48
N ARG A 50 -12.03 -5.92 10.78
CA ARG A 50 -11.17 -6.98 11.31
C ARG A 50 -11.83 -8.37 11.21
N ASP A 51 -13.11 -8.48 11.55
CA ASP A 51 -13.86 -9.73 11.49
C ASP A 51 -13.93 -10.26 10.04
N GLU A 52 -13.98 -9.36 9.05
CA GLU A 52 -13.96 -9.68 7.61
C GLU A 52 -12.55 -9.77 6.99
N GLY A 53 -11.48 -9.65 7.79
CA GLY A 53 -10.10 -9.76 7.31
C GLY A 53 -9.59 -8.58 6.46
N LEU A 54 -10.28 -7.44 6.51
CA LEU A 54 -9.90 -6.23 5.80
C LEU A 54 -8.91 -5.41 6.64
N HIS A 55 -7.70 -5.25 6.11
CA HIS A 55 -6.61 -4.52 6.75
C HIS A 55 -6.28 -3.24 5.99
N PRO A 56 -5.93 -2.14 6.69
CA PRO A 56 -5.46 -0.92 6.04
C PRO A 56 -4.22 -1.22 5.18
N TYR A 57 -4.28 -0.88 3.90
CA TYR A 57 -3.15 -0.94 3.00
C TYR A 57 -2.58 0.46 2.76
N HIS A 58 -1.25 0.58 2.74
CA HIS A 58 -0.59 1.84 2.42
C HIS A 58 -0.25 1.85 0.94
N ALA A 59 -0.95 2.68 0.15
CA ALA A 59 -0.63 2.84 -1.26
C ALA A 59 0.80 3.36 -1.42
N GLN A 60 1.65 2.55 -2.07
CA GLN A 60 3.02 2.94 -2.40
C GLN A 60 3.02 3.72 -3.72
N LYS A 61 3.69 4.86 -3.74
CA LYS A 61 3.97 5.58 -4.99
C LYS A 61 5.02 4.79 -5.76
N VAL A 62 4.59 4.14 -6.83
CA VAL A 62 5.47 3.50 -7.81
C VAL A 62 5.60 4.41 -9.03
N GLN A 63 6.62 4.16 -9.87
CA GLN A 63 6.74 4.86 -11.15
C GLN A 63 5.44 4.69 -11.96
N ALA A 64 4.94 5.79 -12.52
CA ALA A 64 3.73 5.75 -13.33
C ALA A 64 4.02 4.99 -14.62
N LEU A 65 3.50 3.77 -14.74
CA LEU A 65 3.51 3.01 -15.98
C LEU A 65 2.48 3.63 -16.93
N ILE A 66 2.92 4.14 -18.08
CA ILE A 66 1.98 4.54 -19.13
C ILE A 66 1.61 3.32 -19.98
N PRO A 67 0.42 3.27 -20.61
CA PRO A 67 0.02 2.11 -21.42
C PRO A 67 1.01 1.73 -22.52
N ALA A 68 1.76 2.72 -23.04
CA ALA A 68 2.80 2.51 -24.04
C ALA A 68 4.01 1.71 -23.50
N ASP A 69 4.27 1.72 -22.19
CA ASP A 69 5.42 1.03 -21.59
C ASP A 69 5.17 -0.48 -21.46
N TYR A 70 3.90 -0.91 -21.45
CA TYR A 70 3.56 -2.29 -21.14
C TYR A 70 4.08 -3.28 -22.18
N ALA A 71 3.85 -3.00 -23.48
CA ALA A 71 4.30 -3.88 -24.54
C ALA A 71 5.83 -4.03 -24.60
N PRO A 72 6.63 -2.93 -24.61
CA PRO A 72 8.09 -3.01 -24.52
C PRO A 72 8.57 -3.74 -23.27
N SER A 73 7.94 -3.51 -22.11
CA SER A 73 8.33 -4.16 -20.86
C SER A 73 8.12 -5.68 -20.92
N VAL A 74 7.00 -6.14 -21.49
CA VAL A 74 6.71 -7.57 -21.65
C VAL A 74 7.65 -8.21 -22.67
N GLU A 75 7.93 -7.53 -23.78
CA GLU A 75 8.88 -8.00 -24.80
C GLU A 75 10.28 -8.16 -24.23
N PHE A 76 10.76 -7.15 -23.48
CA PHE A 76 12.04 -7.21 -22.79
C PHE A 76 12.10 -8.37 -21.79
N ALA A 77 11.06 -8.54 -20.96
CA ALA A 77 11.01 -9.63 -19.98
C ALA A 77 11.06 -11.00 -20.67
N ARG A 78 10.31 -11.19 -21.76
CA ARG A 78 10.34 -12.44 -22.56
C ARG A 78 11.72 -12.68 -23.17
N TRP A 79 12.34 -11.64 -23.72
CA TRP A 79 13.67 -11.73 -24.28
C TRP A 79 14.69 -12.13 -23.20
N CYS A 80 14.65 -11.52 -22.01
CA CYS A 80 15.53 -11.89 -20.90
C CYS A 80 15.36 -13.36 -20.49
N LEU A 81 14.13 -13.87 -20.44
CA LEU A 81 13.87 -15.28 -20.13
C LEU A 81 14.49 -16.22 -21.17
N GLN A 82 14.37 -15.89 -22.46
CA GLN A 82 15.00 -16.66 -23.54
C GLN A 82 16.53 -16.68 -23.44
N GLN A 83 17.16 -15.57 -23.04
CA GLN A 83 18.61 -15.53 -22.82
C GLN A 83 19.04 -16.42 -21.65
N LEU A 84 18.26 -16.43 -20.56
CA LEU A 84 18.52 -17.29 -19.40
C LEU A 84 18.36 -18.79 -19.73
N GLU A 85 17.41 -19.14 -20.61
CA GLU A 85 17.25 -20.51 -21.09
C GLU A 85 18.42 -20.96 -21.99
N ALA A 86 18.88 -20.08 -22.89
CA ALA A 86 19.98 -20.39 -23.80
C ALA A 86 21.34 -20.45 -23.07
N GLN A 87 21.54 -19.58 -22.07
CA GLN A 87 22.76 -19.47 -21.29
C GLN A 87 22.41 -19.22 -19.81
N PRO A 88 22.47 -20.24 -18.94
CA PRO A 88 22.11 -20.10 -17.52
C PRO A 88 22.93 -19.05 -16.76
N ASP A 89 24.17 -18.78 -17.20
CA ASP A 89 25.09 -17.80 -16.63
C ASP A 89 24.95 -16.39 -17.26
N PHE A 90 23.97 -16.17 -18.14
CA PHE A 90 23.73 -14.89 -18.79
C PHE A 90 23.60 -13.72 -17.79
N SER A 91 22.86 -13.91 -16.69
CA SER A 91 22.68 -12.85 -15.68
C SER A 91 23.98 -12.36 -15.05
N ALA A 92 25.01 -13.22 -14.97
CA ALA A 92 26.32 -12.84 -14.43
C ALA A 92 27.11 -11.91 -15.36
N HIS A 93 26.72 -11.84 -16.64
CA HIS A 93 27.36 -11.03 -17.67
C HIS A 93 26.61 -9.72 -17.95
N VAL A 94 25.46 -9.48 -17.31
CA VAL A 94 24.67 -8.25 -17.48
C VAL A 94 25.11 -7.21 -16.45
N LEU A 95 25.56 -6.05 -16.94
CA LEU A 95 25.87 -4.88 -16.11
C LEU A 95 24.78 -3.82 -16.32
N PHE A 96 24.06 -3.49 -15.25
CA PHE A 96 23.13 -2.36 -15.25
C PHE A 96 23.85 -1.09 -14.81
N THR A 97 23.76 -0.04 -15.62
CA THR A 97 24.26 1.30 -15.30
C THR A 97 23.08 2.26 -15.31
N ASP A 98 22.94 3.04 -14.24
CA ASP A 98 21.97 4.13 -14.16
C ASP A 98 22.71 5.46 -13.97
N GLU A 99 22.20 6.52 -14.59
CA GLU A 99 22.75 7.87 -14.45
C GLU A 99 22.10 8.56 -13.25
N SER A 100 22.71 8.43 -12.08
CA SER A 100 22.24 9.14 -10.89
C SER A 100 22.72 10.59 -10.92
N THR A 101 21.81 11.56 -11.03
CA THR A 101 22.14 12.98 -10.90
C THR A 101 22.31 13.35 -9.42
N PHE A 102 23.55 13.55 -8.95
CA PHE A 102 23.82 14.07 -7.61
C PHE A 102 23.71 15.60 -7.61
N THR A 103 22.68 16.14 -6.96
CA THR A 103 22.56 17.59 -6.75
C THR A 103 23.24 18.00 -5.43
N LEU A 104 23.97 19.12 -5.45
CA LEU A 104 24.72 19.65 -4.29
C LEU A 104 23.83 19.86 -3.04
N PHE A 105 22.52 20.02 -3.22
CA PHE A 105 21.54 20.11 -2.14
C PHE A 105 21.46 18.83 -1.29
N LEU A 106 21.59 17.64 -1.92
CA LEU A 106 21.49 16.34 -1.23
C LEU A 106 22.76 16.00 -0.42
N MET A 107 23.92 16.57 -0.77
CA MET A 107 25.18 16.35 -0.02
C MET A 107 25.26 17.15 1.29
N ARG A 108 24.55 18.28 1.40
CA ARG A 108 24.68 19.19 2.54
C ARG A 108 23.90 18.73 3.78
N THR A 109 22.85 17.93 3.59
CA THR A 109 22.01 17.39 4.68
C THR A 109 22.54 16.08 5.25
N THR A 110 23.24 15.26 4.46
CA THR A 110 23.84 14.00 4.94
C THR A 110 25.09 14.23 5.79
N PHE A 111 25.92 15.24 5.47
CA PHE A 111 27.16 15.47 6.22
C PHE A 111 26.95 16.18 7.59
N MET A 112 25.90 17.01 7.73
CA MET A 112 25.55 17.60 9.04
C MET A 112 24.77 16.64 9.95
N SER A 113 24.05 15.66 9.40
CA SER A 113 23.32 14.68 10.22
C SER A 113 24.24 13.63 10.87
N SER A 114 25.43 13.37 10.29
CA SER A 114 26.37 12.39 10.86
C SER A 114 27.34 12.99 11.88
N PHE A 115 27.44 14.32 11.98
CA PHE A 115 28.32 14.98 12.96
C PHE A 115 27.61 15.30 14.30
N GLU A 116 26.27 15.38 14.30
CA GLU A 116 25.44 15.55 15.51
C GLU A 116 25.15 14.23 16.25
N GLN A 117 25.71 13.10 15.78
CA GLN A 117 25.62 11.80 16.48
C GLN A 117 26.90 11.45 17.27
N PHE A 118 27.89 12.36 17.33
CA PHE A 118 29.15 12.17 18.05
C PHE A 118 29.54 13.32 19.00
N LEU A 119 28.55 14.04 19.53
CA LEU A 119 28.67 14.85 20.75
C LEU A 119 27.47 14.64 21.67
#